data_AF-A0AAW8KU88-F1
#
_entry.id   AF-A0AAW8KU88-F1
#
_cell.length_a   1.000
_cell.length_b   1.000
_cell.length_c   1.000
_cell.angle_alpha   90.00
_cell.angle_beta   90.00
_cell.angle_gamma   90.00
#
_symmetry.space_group_name_H-M   'P 1'
#
loop_
_entity.id
_entity.type
_entity.pdbx_description
1 polymer ?
#
loop_
_entity_poly.entity_id
_entity_poly.type
_entity_poly.pdbx_seq_one_letter_code
_entity_poly.pdbx_strand_id
1 'polypeptide(L)'
;MTWILLNKRWSLIILLTVLYFIQIGYTNYLAGKLKQADQQCIAQIQDIERKQVKALAEAQNELNKVSADYEQYKSEQRTKVEYVEREVQKIVERPIYKSACIDADGMQQINDLIKAGNTS
;
A
#
# COMPACT_ATOMS: atom_id res chain seq x y z
N MET A 1 15.14 -80.68 12.28
CA MET A 1 15.33 -79.29 11.78
C MET A 1 16.80 -78.83 11.74
N THR A 2 17.80 -79.71 11.79
CA THR A 2 19.23 -79.31 11.76
C THR A 2 19.91 -79.53 10.41
N TRP A 3 19.31 -80.30 9.50
CA TRP A 3 19.85 -80.61 8.16
C TRP A 3 20.04 -79.37 7.27
N ILE A 4 19.17 -78.35 7.41
CA ILE A 4 19.25 -77.10 6.64
C ILE A 4 20.53 -76.32 6.95
N LEU A 5 21.04 -76.40 8.19
CA LEU A 5 22.28 -75.73 8.60
C LEU A 5 23.54 -76.49 8.18
N LEU A 6 23.46 -77.81 7.98
CA LEU A 6 24.59 -78.62 7.48
C LEU A 6 24.81 -78.47 5.96
N ASN A 7 23.81 -77.99 5.22
CA ASN A 7 23.95 -77.79 3.78
C ASN A 7 24.67 -76.46 3.49
N LYS A 8 25.87 -76.56 2.89
CA LYS A 8 26.78 -75.43 2.63
C LYS A 8 26.11 -74.29 1.85
N ARG A 9 25.16 -74.59 0.96
CA ARG A 9 24.42 -73.56 0.20
C ARG A 9 23.38 -72.80 1.03
N TRP A 10 22.65 -73.49 1.89
CA TRP A 10 21.61 -72.87 2.73
C TRP A 10 22.20 -72.06 3.88
N SER A 11 23.31 -72.54 4.46
CA SER A 11 24.07 -71.78 5.47
C SER A 11 24.56 -70.43 4.91
N LEU A 12 25.09 -70.40 3.67
CA LEU A 12 25.52 -69.15 3.02
C LEU A 12 24.35 -68.20 2.75
N ILE A 13 23.21 -68.72 2.30
CA ILE A 13 22.01 -67.88 2.04
C ILE A 13 21.53 -67.22 3.34
N ILE A 14 21.46 -67.96 4.44
CA ILE A 14 21.04 -67.43 5.74
C ILE A 14 22.02 -66.35 6.24
N LEU A 15 23.32 -66.55 6.05
CA LEU A 15 24.33 -65.58 6.48
C LEU A 15 24.22 -64.28 5.67
N LEU A 16 24.00 -64.38 4.35
CA LEU A 16 23.79 -63.22 3.48
C LEU A 16 22.50 -62.47 3.80
N THR A 17 21.41 -63.15 4.12
CA THR A 17 20.15 -62.48 4.49
C THR A 17 20.29 -61.75 5.82
N VAL A 18 20.97 -62.34 6.81
CA VAL A 18 21.25 -61.67 8.10
C VAL A 18 22.12 -60.42 7.88
N LEU A 19 23.18 -60.51 7.07
CA LEU A 19 23.99 -59.34 6.71
C LEU A 19 23.17 -58.24 6.03
N TYR A 20 22.25 -58.63 5.14
CA TYR A 20 21.36 -57.69 4.46
C TYR A 20 20.40 -56.98 5.42
N PHE A 21 19.81 -57.71 6.39
CA PHE A 21 18.96 -57.10 7.41
C PHE A 21 19.73 -56.12 8.32
N ILE A 22 20.99 -56.43 8.65
CA ILE A 22 21.85 -55.52 9.42
C ILE A 22 22.10 -54.23 8.64
N GLN A 23 22.36 -54.32 7.34
CA GLN A 23 22.53 -53.13 6.49
C GLN A 23 21.27 -52.26 6.45
N ILE A 24 20.10 -52.86 6.25
CA ILE A 24 18.81 -52.13 6.26
C ILE A 24 18.57 -51.45 7.62
N GLY A 25 18.85 -52.16 8.72
CA GLY A 25 18.72 -51.62 10.07
C GLY A 25 19.61 -50.40 10.29
N TYR A 26 20.87 -50.49 9.84
CA TYR A 26 21.83 -49.39 9.95
C TYR A 26 21.41 -48.17 9.12
N THR A 27 20.96 -48.37 7.87
CA THR A 27 20.50 -47.27 7.02
C THR A 27 19.24 -46.60 7.58
N ASN A 28 18.31 -47.37 8.13
CA ASN A 28 17.09 -46.84 8.75
C ASN A 28 17.37 -46.07 10.03
N TYR A 29 18.33 -46.53 10.85
CA TYR A 29 18.75 -45.81 12.05
C TYR A 29 19.37 -44.45 11.70
N LEU A 30 20.28 -44.42 10.71
CA LEU A 30 20.89 -43.17 10.25
C LEU A 30 19.84 -42.22 9.62
N ALA A 31 18.94 -42.76 8.80
CA ALA A 31 17.85 -41.99 8.20
C ALA A 31 16.91 -41.40 9.26
N GLY A 32 16.63 -42.13 10.34
CA GLY A 32 15.84 -41.63 11.47
C GLY A 32 16.49 -40.43 12.16
N LYS A 33 17.81 -40.49 12.41
CA LYS A 33 18.55 -39.35 12.97
C LYS A 33 18.55 -38.14 12.03
N LEU A 34 18.73 -38.37 10.73
CA LEU A 34 18.69 -37.30 9.74
C LEU A 34 17.33 -36.61 9.74
N LYS A 35 16.24 -37.38 9.68
CA LYS A 35 14.87 -36.85 9.71
C LYS A 35 14.60 -36.04 10.97
N GLN A 36 15.08 -36.50 12.12
CA GLN A 36 14.90 -35.78 13.38
C GLN A 36 15.63 -34.43 13.37
N ALA A 37 16.87 -34.39 12.86
CA ALA A 37 17.63 -33.15 12.72
C ALA A 37 16.99 -32.19 11.70
N ASP A 38 16.51 -32.73 10.58
CA ASP A 38 15.84 -31.96 9.53
C ASP A 38 14.52 -31.36 10.02
N GLN A 39 13.73 -32.16 10.76
CA GLN A 39 12.48 -31.69 11.37
C GLN A 39 12.72 -30.55 12.39
N GLN A 40 13.81 -30.61 13.15
CA GLN A 40 14.20 -29.52 14.06
C GLN A 40 14.65 -28.27 13.30
N CYS A 41 15.33 -28.41 12.17
CA CYS A 41 15.73 -27.30 11.31
C CYS A 41 14.50 -26.62 10.68
N ILE A 42 13.60 -27.42 10.08
CA ILE A 42 12.37 -26.94 9.46
C ILE A 42 11.49 -26.22 10.48
N ALA A 43 11.34 -26.78 11.69
CA ALA A 43 10.55 -26.16 12.75
C ALA A 43 11.09 -24.77 13.13
N GLN A 44 12.42 -24.62 13.21
CA GLN A 44 13.05 -23.32 13.51
C GLN A 44 12.86 -22.33 12.36
N ILE A 45 13.07 -22.77 11.11
CA ILE A 45 12.86 -21.91 9.93
C ILE A 45 11.41 -21.43 9.87
N GLN A 46 10.44 -22.32 10.09
CA GLN A 46 9.03 -21.98 10.05
C GLN A 46 8.60 -21.05 11.20
N ASP A 47 9.27 -21.10 12.35
CA ASP A 47 9.04 -20.15 13.44
C ASP A 47 9.58 -18.76 13.10
N ILE A 48 10.78 -18.70 12.50
CA ILE A 48 11.38 -17.44 12.03
C ILE A 48 10.54 -16.82 10.92
N GLU A 49 10.14 -17.59 9.92
CA GLU A 49 9.31 -17.12 8.82
C GLU A 49 7.96 -16.61 9.31
N ARG A 50 7.30 -17.34 10.23
CA ARG A 50 6.06 -16.88 10.86
C ARG A 50 6.24 -15.56 11.61
N LYS A 51 7.35 -15.40 12.35
CA LYS A 51 7.67 -14.14 13.03
C LYS A 51 7.88 -12.99 12.06
N GLN A 52 8.60 -13.23 10.96
CA GLN A 52 8.83 -12.20 9.93
C GLN A 52 7.53 -11.81 9.21
N VAL A 53 6.71 -12.77 8.80
CA VAL A 53 5.40 -12.51 8.18
C VAL A 53 4.49 -11.74 9.14
N LYS A 54 4.50 -12.10 10.43
CA LYS A 54 3.73 -11.39 11.45
C LYS A 54 4.20 -9.95 11.64
N ALA A 55 5.51 -9.72 11.75
CA ALA A 55 6.07 -8.38 11.87
C ALA A 55 5.79 -7.53 10.63
N LEU A 56 5.87 -8.11 9.43
CA LEU A 56 5.51 -7.44 8.19
C LEU A 56 4.02 -7.06 8.15
N ALA A 57 3.14 -7.97 8.57
CA ALA A 57 1.71 -7.71 8.65
C ALA A 57 1.36 -6.62 9.69
N GLU A 58 2.04 -6.62 10.84
CA GLU A 58 1.89 -5.59 11.87
C GLU A 58 2.33 -4.22 11.35
N ALA A 59 3.50 -4.13 10.72
CA ALA A 59 3.99 -2.89 10.11
C ALA A 59 3.06 -2.39 9.00
N GLN A 60 2.56 -3.29 8.14
CA GLN A 60 1.59 -2.92 7.11
C GLN A 60 0.28 -2.43 7.71
N ASN A 61 -0.18 -3.02 8.81
CA ASN A 61 -1.40 -2.59 9.50
C ASN A 61 -1.22 -1.20 10.14
N GLU A 62 -0.07 -0.91 10.73
CA GLU A 62 0.25 0.43 11.23
C GLU A 62 0.26 1.47 10.10
N LEU A 63 0.92 1.17 8.97
CA LEU A 63 0.93 2.05 7.80
C LEU A 63 -0.47 2.27 7.22
N ASN A 64 -1.30 1.22 7.16
CA ASN A 64 -2.67 1.33 6.67
C ASN A 64 -3.53 2.21 7.57
N LYS A 65 -3.37 2.13 8.91
CA LYS A 65 -4.06 3.01 9.86
C LYS A 65 -3.65 4.47 9.67
N VAL A 66 -2.35 4.74 9.64
CA VAL A 66 -1.83 6.10 9.42
C VAL A 66 -2.30 6.67 8.07
N SER A 67 -2.35 5.84 7.03
CA SER A 67 -2.83 6.26 5.71
C SER A 67 -4.33 6.56 5.71
N ALA A 68 -5.13 5.72 6.39
CA ALA A 68 -6.56 5.95 6.55
C ALA A 68 -6.86 7.23 7.35
N ASP A 69 -6.15 7.44 8.46
CA ASP A 69 -6.28 8.64 9.29
C ASP A 69 -5.88 9.90 8.50
N TYR A 70 -4.79 9.84 7.72
CA TYR A 70 -4.35 10.96 6.87
C TYR A 70 -5.39 11.33 5.81
N GLU A 71 -5.93 10.35 5.09
CA GLU A 71 -6.97 10.60 4.08
C GLU A 71 -8.26 11.13 4.71
N GLN A 72 -8.63 10.68 5.91
CA GLN A 72 -9.76 11.23 6.67
C GLN A 72 -9.52 12.70 7.03
N TYR A 73 -8.38 13.03 7.66
CA TYR A 73 -8.04 14.42 8.01
C TYR A 73 -8.00 15.34 6.78
N LYS A 74 -7.44 14.86 5.67
CA LYS A 74 -7.40 15.60 4.40
C LYS A 74 -8.79 15.84 3.83
N SER A 75 -9.70 14.86 3.94
CA SER A 75 -11.09 15.02 3.53
C SER A 75 -11.81 16.09 4.36
N GLU A 76 -11.64 16.07 5.68
CA GLU A 76 -12.24 17.06 6.60
C GLU A 76 -11.70 18.48 6.38
N GLN A 77 -10.40 18.60 6.07
CA GLN A 77 -9.77 19.86 5.71
C GLN A 77 -10.31 20.40 4.38
N ARG A 78 -10.46 19.55 3.36
CA ARG A 78 -11.01 19.96 2.05
C ARG A 78 -12.41 20.55 2.18
N THR A 79 -13.29 19.95 2.99
CA THR A 79 -14.65 20.46 3.22
C THR A 79 -14.67 21.83 3.92
N LYS A 80 -13.68 22.15 4.75
CA LYS A 80 -13.59 23.44 5.45
C LYS A 80 -12.99 24.56 4.59
N VAL A 81 -12.07 24.22 3.67
CA VAL A 81 -11.35 25.20 2.84
C VAL A 81 -12.21 25.68 1.66
N GLU A 82 -13.26 24.93 1.29
CA GLU A 82 -14.13 25.26 0.16
C GLU A 82 -15.10 26.43 0.43
N TYR A 83 -15.23 26.91 1.68
CA TYR A 83 -16.16 27.99 2.06
C TYR A 83 -15.45 29.27 2.54
N VAL A 84 -14.50 29.79 1.77
CA VAL A 84 -14.01 31.16 1.96
C VAL A 84 -14.58 32.02 0.84
N GLU A 85 -15.86 32.37 0.95
CA GLU A 85 -16.46 33.45 0.17
C GLU A 85 -15.82 34.76 0.62
N ARG A 86 -14.76 35.17 -0.07
CA ARG A 86 -14.21 36.52 0.08
C ARG A 86 -15.21 37.48 -0.55
N GLU A 87 -15.93 38.24 0.28
CA GLU A 87 -16.66 39.41 -0.20
C GLU A 87 -15.65 40.42 -0.75
N VAL A 88 -15.49 40.40 -2.07
CA VAL A 88 -14.72 41.43 -2.77
C VAL A 88 -15.61 42.65 -2.93
N GLN A 89 -15.15 43.79 -2.41
CA GLN A 89 -15.86 45.05 -2.65
C GLN A 89 -15.84 45.37 -4.14
N LYS A 90 -17.02 45.47 -4.74
CA LYS A 90 -17.18 45.84 -6.15
C LYS A 90 -16.82 47.31 -6.33
N ILE A 91 -15.63 47.58 -6.85
CA ILE A 91 -15.21 48.93 -7.24
C ILE A 91 -15.91 49.27 -8.56
N VAL A 92 -16.89 50.17 -8.53
CA VAL A 92 -17.55 50.70 -9.74
C VAL A 92 -16.78 51.94 -10.18
N GLU A 93 -15.82 51.77 -11.08
CA GLU A 93 -14.84 52.82 -11.41
C GLU A 93 -15.45 54.05 -12.09
N ARG A 94 -16.54 53.92 -12.86
CA ARG A 94 -17.22 55.05 -13.51
C ARG A 94 -18.70 54.73 -13.80
N PRO A 95 -19.67 55.35 -13.12
CA PRO A 95 -21.06 55.26 -13.54
C PRO A 95 -21.23 56.00 -14.88
N ILE A 96 -21.60 55.27 -15.94
CA ILE A 96 -22.00 55.89 -17.22
C ILE A 96 -23.43 56.41 -17.02
N TYR A 97 -23.57 57.74 -16.91
CA TYR A 97 -24.88 58.38 -16.94
C TYR A 97 -25.45 58.22 -18.36
N LYS A 98 -26.51 57.42 -18.50
CA LYS A 98 -27.28 57.32 -19.74
C LYS A 98 -27.83 58.72 -20.05
N SER A 99 -27.65 59.21 -21.27
CA SER A 99 -28.11 60.53 -21.77
C SER A 99 -29.63 60.71 -21.81
N ALA A 100 -30.39 59.89 -21.09
CA ALA A 100 -31.84 59.93 -21.02
C ALA A 100 -32.39 61.23 -20.39
N CYS A 101 -31.54 62.02 -19.73
CA CYS A 101 -31.93 63.27 -19.08
C CYS A 101 -31.42 64.53 -19.78
N ILE A 102 -30.81 64.43 -20.98
CA ILE A 102 -30.37 65.59 -21.76
C ILE A 102 -31.32 65.75 -22.94
N ASP A 103 -32.18 66.76 -22.88
CA ASP A 103 -33.05 67.17 -23.99
C ASP A 103 -32.27 67.98 -25.05
N ALA A 104 -32.96 68.34 -26.13
CA ALA A 104 -32.34 69.08 -27.23
C ALA A 104 -31.77 70.44 -26.78
N ASP A 105 -32.41 71.08 -25.81
CA ASP A 105 -31.99 72.36 -25.25
C ASP A 105 -30.73 72.21 -24.39
N GLY A 106 -30.66 71.15 -23.58
CA GLY A 106 -29.46 70.77 -22.84
C GLY A 106 -28.27 70.46 -23.75
N MET A 107 -28.50 69.81 -24.90
CA MET A 107 -27.46 69.58 -25.92
C MET A 107 -26.96 70.88 -26.56
N GLN A 108 -27.83 71.86 -26.78
CA GLN A 108 -27.43 73.18 -27.29
C GLN A 108 -26.53 73.91 -26.30
N GLN A 109 -26.92 73.96 -25.02
CA GLN A 109 -26.13 74.64 -23.99
C GLN A 109 -24.74 74.02 -23.81
N ILE A 110 -24.63 72.69 -23.88
CA ILE A 110 -23.33 72.00 -23.82
C ILE A 110 -22.45 72.38 -25.02
N ASN A 111 -23.01 72.41 -26.22
CA ASN A 111 -22.26 72.79 -27.43
C ASN A 111 -21.80 74.25 -27.39
N ASP A 112 -22.60 75.14 -26.82
CA ASP A 112 -22.24 76.55 -26.67
C ASP A 112 -21.10 76.73 -25.64
N LEU A 113 -21.14 75.99 -24.53
CA LEU A 113 -20.05 75.95 -23.54
C LEU A 113 -18.76 75.37 -24.12
N ILE A 114 -18.84 74.33 -24.97
CA ILE A 114 -17.67 73.75 -25.65
C ILE A 114 -17.05 74.77 -26.63
N LYS A 115 -17.87 75.52 -27.38
CA LYS A 115 -17.38 76.57 -28.28
C LYS A 115 -16.72 77.72 -27.50
N ALA A 116 -17.29 78.12 -26.37
CA ALA A 116 -16.70 79.13 -25.49
C ALA A 116 -15.37 78.68 -24.87
N GLY A 117 -15.22 77.41 -24.52
CA GLY A 117 -13.97 76.85 -24.00
C GLY A 117 -12.86 76.67 -25.04
N ASN A 118 -13.21 76.40 -26.31
CA ASN A 118 -12.26 76.26 -27.42
C ASN A 118 -11.83 77.59 -28.06
N THR A 119 -12.36 78.72 -27.59
CA THR A 119 -11.99 80.06 -28.08
C THR A 119 -11.06 80.81 -27.12
N SER A 120 -10.41 80.10 -26.19
CA SER A 120 -9.30 80.60 -25.38
C SER A 120 -7.95 79.99 -25.76
#